data_AF-A0A9P7ER27-F1
#
_entry.id   AF-A0A9P7ER27-F1
#
_cell.length_a   1.000
_cell.length_b   1.000
_cell.length_c   1.000
_cell.angle_alpha   90.00
_cell.angle_beta   90.00
_cell.angle_gamma   90.00
#
_symmetry.space_group_name_H-M   'P 1'
#
loop_
_entity.id
_entity.type
_entity.pdbx_description
1 polymer ?
#
loop_
_entity_poly.entity_id
_entity_poly.type
_entity_poly.pdbx_seq_one_letter_code
_entity_poly.pdbx_strand_id
1 'polypeptide(L)'
;MKFSSVLFSISVFVLSALAQTTETLSYDSTYDNGSLSLSSVACSDGANGLQTKGYTTLDSLPTFPNVGGVYTVTGWNSAACGACYNVTYGGKSVTILAVDVSKTGFTVSEAGHEHLDWWPGR
;
A
#
# COMPACT_ATOMS: atom_id res chain seq x y z
N MET A 1 8.49 -5.55 -64.38
CA MET A 1 7.62 -4.87 -63.40
C MET A 1 8.16 -5.21 -62.02
N LYS A 2 8.61 -4.22 -61.23
CA LYS A 2 9.15 -4.39 -59.87
C LYS A 2 8.13 -3.83 -58.89
N PHE A 3 7.58 -4.66 -58.01
CA PHE A 3 6.70 -4.23 -56.92
C PHE A 3 7.46 -4.41 -55.61
N SER A 4 7.90 -3.31 -55.01
CA SER A 4 8.47 -3.30 -53.66
C SER A 4 7.34 -3.41 -52.64
N SER A 5 7.33 -4.50 -51.87
CA SER A 5 6.43 -4.69 -50.74
C SER A 5 6.97 -3.97 -49.51
N VAL A 6 6.22 -3.00 -48.98
CA VAL A 6 6.50 -2.31 -47.73
C VAL A 6 5.70 -3.00 -46.62
N LEU A 7 6.39 -3.61 -45.64
CA LEU A 7 5.78 -4.18 -44.44
C LEU A 7 5.54 -3.05 -43.42
N PHE A 8 4.27 -2.77 -43.14
CA PHE A 8 3.87 -1.80 -42.11
C PHE A 8 3.73 -2.54 -40.77
N SER A 9 4.64 -2.29 -39.83
CA SER A 9 4.61 -2.89 -38.49
C SER A 9 3.67 -2.09 -37.58
N ILE A 10 2.53 -2.68 -37.20
CA ILE A 10 1.56 -2.06 -36.29
C ILE A 10 1.97 -2.39 -34.86
N SER A 11 2.47 -1.39 -34.13
CA SER A 11 2.78 -1.50 -32.70
C SER A 11 1.49 -1.33 -31.89
N VAL A 12 1.05 -2.38 -31.20
CA VAL A 12 -0.13 -2.36 -30.33
C VAL A 12 0.27 -1.73 -28.99
N PHE A 13 -0.23 -0.52 -28.70
CA PHE A 13 -0.15 0.08 -27.37
C PHE A 13 -1.21 -0.56 -26.47
N VAL A 14 -0.77 -1.34 -25.48
CA VAL A 14 -1.64 -1.82 -24.41
C VAL A 14 -1.92 -0.67 -23.43
N LEU A 15 -3.17 -0.20 -23.39
CA LEU A 15 -3.64 0.70 -22.33
C LEU A 15 -3.84 -0.15 -21.07
N SER A 16 -2.95 -0.01 -20.08
CA SER A 16 -3.22 -0.52 -18.72
C SER A 16 -4.31 0.34 -18.10
N ALA A 17 -5.55 -0.18 -18.06
CA ALA A 17 -6.61 0.43 -17.27
C ALA A 17 -6.24 0.32 -15.79
N LEU A 18 -6.20 1.45 -15.06
CA LEU A 18 -6.06 1.43 -13.61
C LEU A 18 -7.37 0.90 -13.01
N ALA A 19 -7.39 -0.37 -12.62
CA ALA A 19 -8.49 -0.92 -11.84
C ALA A 19 -8.45 -0.31 -10.43
N GLN A 20 -9.34 0.64 -10.15
CA GLN A 20 -9.60 1.10 -8.78
C GLN A 20 -10.55 0.12 -8.09
N THR A 21 -10.16 -0.37 -6.93
CA THR A 21 -11.00 -1.19 -6.04
C THR A 21 -11.54 -0.33 -4.91
N THR A 22 -12.83 -0.51 -4.58
CA THR A 22 -13.44 0.12 -3.41
C THR A 22 -13.40 -0.85 -2.25
N GLU A 23 -12.81 -0.44 -1.14
CA GLU A 23 -12.61 -1.25 0.06
C GLU A 23 -13.01 -0.44 1.30
N THR A 24 -13.22 -1.13 2.43
CA THR A 24 -13.46 -0.47 3.71
C THR A 24 -12.19 0.20 4.24
N LEU A 25 -12.35 1.34 4.89
CA LEU A 25 -11.26 2.05 5.57
C LEU A 25 -11.63 2.21 7.05
N SER A 26 -10.76 1.73 7.94
CA SER A 26 -10.85 1.90 9.39
C SER A 26 -9.48 2.29 9.96
N TYR A 27 -9.40 2.52 11.27
CA TYR A 27 -8.15 2.85 11.94
C TYR A 27 -7.93 2.03 13.22
N ASP A 28 -6.66 1.92 13.62
CA ASP A 28 -6.19 1.34 14.89
C ASP A 28 -5.00 2.16 15.41
N SER A 29 -5.14 2.73 16.60
CA SER A 29 -4.14 3.61 17.19
C SER A 29 -2.83 2.91 17.58
N THR A 30 -2.80 1.58 17.55
CA THR A 30 -1.57 0.79 17.70
C THR A 30 -0.55 1.14 16.61
N TYR A 31 -1.00 1.43 15.40
CA TYR A 31 -0.12 1.81 14.28
C TYR A 31 0.42 3.24 14.37
N ASP A 32 -0.11 4.08 15.27
CA ASP A 32 0.44 5.40 15.59
C ASP A 32 1.65 5.31 16.54
N ASN A 33 1.84 4.17 17.21
CA ASN A 33 3.01 3.95 18.04
C ASN A 33 4.24 3.67 17.17
N GLY A 34 5.01 4.73 16.89
CA GLY A 34 6.26 4.63 16.10
C GLY A 34 7.26 3.61 16.65
N SER A 35 7.32 3.43 17.97
CA SER A 35 8.21 2.46 18.62
C SER A 35 7.71 1.00 18.56
N LEU A 36 6.54 0.74 17.97
CA LEU A 36 6.06 -0.62 17.75
C LEU A 36 7.06 -1.38 16.87
N SER A 37 7.57 -2.49 17.40
CA SER A 37 8.52 -3.34 16.70
C SER A 37 7.87 -4.02 15.50
N LEU A 38 8.58 -4.08 14.37
CA LEU A 38 8.10 -4.83 13.21
C LEU A 38 7.98 -6.33 13.49
N SER A 39 8.65 -6.86 14.53
CA SER A 39 8.48 -8.26 14.93
C SER A 39 7.08 -8.60 15.45
N SER A 40 6.23 -7.62 15.77
CA SER A 40 4.87 -7.87 16.26
C SER A 40 3.79 -7.83 15.18
N VAL A 41 4.13 -7.57 13.92
CA VAL A 41 3.18 -7.51 12.79
C VAL A 41 3.50 -8.57 11.75
N ALA A 42 2.56 -8.87 10.87
CA ALA A 42 2.74 -9.93 9.86
C ALA A 42 3.91 -9.65 8.88
N CYS A 43 4.20 -8.38 8.58
CA CYS A 43 5.32 -8.02 7.70
C CYS A 43 6.65 -7.82 8.46
N SER A 44 6.91 -8.69 9.43
CA SER A 44 8.12 -8.72 10.24
C SER A 44 9.36 -9.12 9.41
N ASP A 45 9.74 -10.38 9.46
CA ASP A 45 10.90 -10.99 8.81
C ASP A 45 10.47 -11.94 7.68
N GLY A 46 11.37 -12.84 7.28
CA GLY A 46 11.21 -13.66 6.07
C GLY A 46 11.59 -12.90 4.79
N ALA A 47 11.56 -13.59 3.65
CA ALA A 47 12.03 -13.04 2.37
C ALA A 47 11.28 -11.77 1.92
N ASN A 48 10.03 -11.59 2.34
CA ASN A 48 9.19 -10.44 2.03
C ASN A 48 9.07 -9.46 3.22
N GLY A 49 9.68 -9.78 4.37
CA GLY A 49 9.60 -8.98 5.59
C GLY A 49 10.21 -7.59 5.43
N LEU A 50 9.77 -6.66 6.27
CA LEU A 50 10.33 -5.31 6.31
C LEU A 50 11.65 -5.28 7.08
N GLN A 51 11.86 -6.23 8.01
CA GLN A 51 13.13 -6.35 8.75
C GLN A 51 14.29 -6.76 7.85
N THR A 52 14.06 -7.61 6.84
CA THR A 52 15.08 -7.95 5.84
C THR A 52 15.42 -6.78 4.91
N LYS A 53 14.61 -5.71 4.92
CA LYS A 53 14.85 -4.46 4.20
C LYS A 53 15.54 -3.39 5.08
N GLY A 54 15.89 -3.73 6.32
CA GLY A 54 16.63 -2.86 7.23
C GLY A 54 15.79 -2.00 8.17
N TYR A 55 14.47 -2.21 8.22
CA TYR A 55 13.56 -1.51 9.14
C TYR A 55 13.41 -2.28 10.45
N THR A 56 13.15 -1.59 11.56
CA THR A 56 13.04 -2.23 12.89
C THR A 56 11.74 -1.95 13.60
N THR A 57 11.24 -0.73 13.43
CA THR A 57 10.06 -0.16 14.12
C THR A 57 9.19 0.56 13.09
N LEU A 58 7.92 0.83 13.42
CA LEU A 58 7.02 1.52 12.50
C LEU A 58 7.55 2.91 12.07
N ASP A 59 8.14 3.67 12.98
CA ASP A 59 8.72 5.00 12.69
C ASP A 59 9.98 4.96 11.80
N SER A 60 10.62 3.81 11.66
CA SER A 60 11.73 3.65 10.72
C SER A 60 11.26 3.56 9.27
N LEU A 61 9.96 3.34 9.02
CA LEU A 61 9.38 3.22 7.69
C LEU A 61 9.21 4.59 7.02
N PRO A 62 9.48 4.72 5.71
CA PRO A 62 9.53 6.01 5.01
C PRO A 62 8.19 6.73 4.91
N THR A 63 7.06 6.02 5.10
CA THR A 63 5.72 6.59 5.01
C THR A 63 5.07 6.81 6.37
N PHE A 64 5.72 6.46 7.48
CA PHE A 64 5.16 6.65 8.82
C PHE A 64 4.70 8.12 9.02
N PRO A 65 3.49 8.37 9.55
CA PRO A 65 2.56 7.41 10.15
C PRO A 65 1.60 6.71 9.16
N ASN A 66 1.71 6.91 7.85
CA ASN A 66 0.83 6.29 6.83
C ASN A 66 1.17 4.80 6.60
N VAL A 67 0.85 3.98 7.59
CA VAL A 67 1.08 2.54 7.65
C VAL A 67 -0.17 1.84 8.17
N GLY A 68 -0.28 0.53 7.93
CA GLY A 68 -1.35 -0.26 8.56
C GLY A 68 -1.51 -1.68 8.04
N GLY A 69 -2.56 -2.31 8.52
CA GLY A 69 -3.07 -3.57 8.02
C GLY A 69 -3.78 -3.40 6.68
N VAL A 70 -3.49 -4.28 5.72
CA VAL A 70 -4.12 -4.29 4.39
C VAL A 70 -4.62 -5.68 4.02
N TYR A 71 -5.80 -5.77 3.43
CA TYR A 71 -6.47 -7.03 3.06
C TYR A 71 -5.67 -7.96 2.13
N THR A 72 -4.71 -7.41 1.39
CA THR A 72 -3.82 -8.18 0.51
C THR A 72 -2.67 -8.87 1.27
N VAL A 73 -2.39 -8.46 2.50
CA VAL A 73 -1.46 -9.15 3.39
C VAL A 73 -2.22 -10.30 4.03
N THR A 74 -1.96 -11.52 3.58
CA THR A 74 -2.69 -12.72 4.03
C THR A 74 -2.09 -13.38 5.28
N GLY A 75 -0.97 -12.86 5.79
CA GLY A 75 -0.26 -13.41 6.94
C GLY A 75 1.24 -13.11 6.91
N TRP A 76 1.98 -13.81 7.77
CA TRP A 76 3.43 -13.68 7.87
C TRP A 76 4.13 -13.95 6.53
N ASN A 77 5.13 -13.13 6.21
CA ASN A 77 5.93 -13.24 4.98
C ASN A 77 5.10 -13.17 3.68
N SER A 78 3.91 -12.54 3.71
CA SER A 78 3.09 -12.30 2.51
C SER A 78 3.89 -11.56 1.43
N ALA A 79 3.66 -11.90 0.16
CA ALA A 79 4.23 -11.17 -0.97
C ALA A 79 3.75 -9.71 -1.06
N ALA A 80 2.63 -9.37 -0.41
CA ALA A 80 2.13 -8.01 -0.33
C ALA A 80 2.82 -7.16 0.77
N CYS A 81 3.74 -7.74 1.55
CA CYS A 81 4.42 -7.01 2.61
C CYS A 81 5.30 -5.86 2.09
N GLY A 82 5.03 -4.66 2.61
CA GLY A 82 5.64 -3.43 2.14
C GLY A 82 5.10 -2.93 0.79
N ALA A 83 3.97 -3.45 0.31
CA ALA A 83 3.28 -2.84 -0.83
C ALA A 83 2.70 -1.46 -0.43
N CYS A 84 2.71 -0.53 -1.38
CA CYS A 84 2.15 0.80 -1.22
C CYS A 84 0.82 0.90 -1.94
N TYR A 85 -0.19 1.43 -1.25
CA TYR A 85 -1.54 1.64 -1.78
C TYR A 85 -1.85 3.12 -1.77
N ASN A 86 -2.16 3.69 -2.93
CA ASN A 86 -2.73 5.02 -2.99
C ASN A 86 -4.23 4.94 -2.67
N VAL A 87 -4.57 5.23 -1.42
CA VAL A 87 -5.96 5.22 -0.94
C VAL A 87 -6.55 6.61 -1.17
N THR A 88 -7.76 6.67 -1.71
CA THR A 88 -8.48 7.93 -1.93
C THR A 88 -9.79 7.91 -1.16
N TYR A 89 -10.01 8.93 -0.33
CA TYR A 89 -11.26 9.15 0.40
C TYR A 89 -11.58 10.65 0.42
N GLY A 90 -12.86 11.01 0.22
CA GLY A 90 -13.27 12.42 0.22
C GLY A 90 -12.55 13.32 -0.81
N GLY A 91 -11.95 12.75 -1.87
CA GLY A 91 -11.14 13.48 -2.85
C GLY A 91 -9.66 13.69 -2.46
N LYS A 92 -9.25 13.24 -1.28
CA LYS A 92 -7.85 13.26 -0.83
C LYS A 92 -7.21 11.90 -1.01
N SER A 93 -5.94 11.88 -1.41
CA SER A 93 -5.18 10.66 -1.61
C SER A 93 -3.97 10.60 -0.69
N VAL A 94 -3.74 9.44 -0.09
CA VAL A 94 -2.60 9.16 0.79
C VAL A 94 -2.02 7.80 0.40
N THR A 95 -0.69 7.71 0.38
CA THR A 95 0.00 6.42 0.20
C THR A 95 0.11 5.72 1.55
N ILE A 96 -0.54 4.56 1.66
CA ILE A 96 -0.49 3.67 2.81
C ILE A 96 0.49 2.52 2.54
N LEU A 97 1.43 2.29 3.45
CA LEU A 97 2.33 1.15 3.40
C LEU A 97 1.76 -0.03 4.20
N ALA A 98 1.67 -1.20 3.55
CA ALA A 98 1.19 -2.41 4.20
C ALA A 98 2.24 -3.02 5.13
N VAL A 99 1.91 -3.09 6.42
CA VAL A 99 2.79 -3.66 7.47
C VAL A 99 2.16 -4.87 8.15
N ASP A 100 0.86 -5.08 7.98
CA ASP A 100 0.14 -6.15 8.68
C ASP A 100 -1.09 -6.64 7.90
N VAL A 101 -1.74 -7.67 8.44
CA VAL A 101 -3.04 -8.16 7.96
C VAL A 101 -4.15 -7.22 8.38
N SER A 102 -5.03 -6.83 7.45
CA SER A 102 -6.40 -6.44 7.81
C SER A 102 -7.38 -7.49 7.30
N LYS A 103 -8.37 -7.86 8.12
CA LYS A 103 -9.38 -8.85 7.72
C LYS A 103 -10.33 -8.32 6.64
N THR A 104 -10.51 -6.99 6.58
CA THR A 104 -11.44 -6.31 5.67
C THR A 104 -10.85 -4.97 5.25
N GLY A 105 -10.58 -4.79 3.95
CA GLY A 105 -10.05 -3.55 3.40
C GLY A 105 -8.76 -3.08 4.08
N PHE A 106 -8.77 -1.84 4.58
CA PHE A 106 -7.65 -1.16 5.20
C PHE A 106 -7.94 -0.85 6.66
N THR A 107 -6.98 -1.12 7.53
CA THR A 107 -6.98 -0.67 8.92
C THR A 107 -5.66 0.04 9.17
N VAL A 108 -5.69 1.37 9.12
CA VAL A 108 -4.49 2.22 9.14
C VAL A 108 -4.26 2.87 10.50
N SER A 109 -3.14 3.55 10.68
CA SER A 109 -3.00 4.46 11.84
C SER A 109 -4.10 5.51 11.85
N GLU A 110 -4.44 6.01 13.04
CA GLU A 110 -5.41 7.10 13.20
C GLU A 110 -4.92 8.35 12.45
N ALA A 111 -3.64 8.71 12.56
CA ALA A 111 -3.06 9.81 11.80
C ALA A 111 -3.16 9.61 10.28
N GLY A 112 -2.94 8.38 9.78
CA GLY A 112 -3.09 8.04 8.37
C GLY A 112 -4.55 8.16 7.88
N HIS A 113 -5.50 7.82 8.74
CA HIS A 113 -6.93 8.01 8.49
C HIS A 113 -7.29 9.50 8.44
N GLU A 114 -6.83 10.31 9.41
CA GLU A 114 -7.03 11.76 9.43
C GLU A 114 -6.41 12.46 8.21
N HIS A 115 -5.28 11.93 7.70
CA HIS A 115 -4.71 12.39 6.45
C HIS A 115 -5.61 12.12 5.24
N LEU A 116 -6.51 11.14 5.28
CA LEU A 116 -7.52 10.89 4.23
C LEU A 116 -8.81 11.69 4.46
N ASP A 117 -9.16 11.91 5.72
CA ASP A 117 -10.47 12.43 6.15
C ASP A 117 -10.59 13.96 6.18
N TRP A 118 -9.58 14.71 5.73
CA TRP A 118 -9.55 16.18 5.84
C TRP A 118 -10.92 16.81 5.56
N TRP A 119 -11.59 17.21 6.64
CA TRP A 119 -12.86 17.91 6.60
C TRP A 119 -12.56 19.38 6.87
N PRO A 120 -12.98 20.34 6.01
CA PRO A 120 -12.73 21.78 6.19
C PRO A 120 -13.51 22.42 7.36
N GLY A 121 -13.62 21.76 8.51
CA GLY A 121 -14.49 22.20 9.61
C GLY A 121 -14.27 21.54 10.97
N ARG A 122 -13.10 20.95 11.22
CA ARG A 122 -12.59 20.73 12.57
C ARG A 122 -11.31 21.54 12.75
#